data_AF-Q848E5-F1
#
_entry.id   AF-Q848E5-F1
#
_cell.length_a   1.000
_cell.length_b   1.000
_cell.length_c   1.000
_cell.angle_alpha   90.00
_cell.angle_beta   90.00
_cell.angle_gamma   90.00
#
_symmetry.space_group_name_H-M   'P 1'
#
loop_
_entity.id
_entity.type
_entity.pdbx_description
1 polymer ?
#
loop_
_entity_poly.entity_id
_entity_poly.type
_entity_poly.pdbx_seq_one_letter_code
_entity_poly.pdbx_strand_id
1 'polypeptide(L)'
;MSSLGRTFQITPEEMREIHARLTPHFPPYLRAIEPNPHGWGLSFAFEPFTGREPEPCTPRSFYNDPQLSFSESNSETEYLLREKAGVVMSNLYEAAREKWKKAAYVADLRDVVKDAPHRWTRYVLASQELEEAYAYLRTSDAATEWPAAISRLVDAQDCVRAEASAFDERAADIADVHYRHLYAELTHIEALTRAGYPEAKDWHVGDGFGGHFTGGLTQKADHQIKEQEAHLSRVSRLAGLTA
;
A
#
# COMPACT_ATOMS: atom_id res chain seq x y z
N MET A 1 -4.30 6.38 33.22
CA MET A 1 -4.68 5.05 33.74
C MET A 1 -5.41 4.32 32.63
N SER A 2 -4.70 3.47 31.89
CA SER A 2 -5.24 2.79 30.70
C SER A 2 -5.99 1.52 31.13
N SER A 3 -7.30 1.63 31.30
CA SER A 3 -8.19 0.48 31.52
C SER A 3 -8.86 0.13 30.20
N LEU A 4 -8.24 -0.78 29.45
CA LEU A 4 -8.84 -1.46 28.31
C LEU A 4 -8.86 -2.95 28.63
N GLY A 5 -10.06 -3.52 28.67
CA GLY A 5 -10.28 -4.97 28.66
C GLY A 5 -10.82 -5.54 29.97
N ARG A 6 -12.15 -5.54 30.14
CA ARG A 6 -12.78 -6.62 30.91
C ARG A 6 -12.49 -7.91 30.14
N THR A 7 -11.55 -8.72 30.61
CA THR A 7 -11.35 -10.08 30.12
C THR A 7 -12.49 -10.94 30.63
N PHE A 8 -13.58 -11.00 29.88
CA PHE A 8 -14.67 -11.93 30.16
C PHE A 8 -14.17 -13.36 29.92
N GLN A 9 -14.21 -14.20 30.95
CA GLN A 9 -14.15 -15.64 30.74
C GLN A 9 -15.50 -16.09 30.21
N ILE A 10 -15.50 -16.70 29.02
CA ILE A 10 -16.68 -17.33 28.42
C ILE A 10 -16.55 -18.83 28.68
N THR A 11 -17.51 -19.42 29.41
CA THR A 11 -17.52 -20.87 29.65
C THR A 11 -17.92 -21.63 28.37
N PRO A 12 -17.61 -22.94 28.25
CA PRO A 12 -18.03 -23.73 27.10
C PRO A 12 -19.56 -23.75 26.88
N GLU A 13 -20.34 -23.75 27.96
CA GLU A 13 -21.81 -23.67 27.91
C GLU A 13 -22.29 -22.32 27.40
N GLU A 14 -21.74 -21.22 27.94
CA GLU A 14 -22.06 -19.87 27.48
C GLU A 14 -21.69 -19.69 26.00
N MET A 15 -20.54 -20.22 25.57
CA MET A 15 -20.11 -20.14 24.18
C MET A 15 -21.06 -20.91 23.25
N ARG A 16 -21.59 -22.06 23.68
CA ARG A 16 -22.58 -22.82 22.90
C ARG A 16 -23.87 -22.02 22.71
N GLU A 17 -24.32 -21.34 23.76
CA GLU A 17 -25.51 -20.50 23.72
C GLU A 17 -25.30 -19.24 22.87
N ILE A 18 -24.17 -18.55 23.06
CA ILE A 18 -23.76 -17.39 22.24
C ILE A 18 -23.71 -17.81 20.77
N HIS A 19 -23.06 -18.92 20.45
CA HIS A 19 -22.96 -19.41 19.08
C HIS A 19 -24.34 -19.66 18.45
N ALA A 20 -25.27 -20.29 19.18
CA ALA A 20 -26.63 -20.52 18.71
C ALA A 20 -27.37 -19.21 18.38
N ARG A 21 -27.25 -18.19 19.25
CA ARG A 21 -27.87 -16.87 19.05
C ARG A 21 -27.23 -16.08 17.91
N LEU A 22 -25.91 -16.19 17.71
CA LEU A 22 -25.19 -15.43 16.69
C LEU A 22 -25.20 -16.05 15.29
N THR A 23 -25.45 -17.36 15.17
CA THR A 23 -25.43 -18.10 13.89
C THR A 23 -26.22 -17.42 12.76
N PRO A 24 -27.44 -16.90 12.97
CA PRO A 24 -28.20 -16.21 11.92
C PRO A 24 -27.56 -14.92 11.38
N HIS A 25 -26.52 -14.43 12.03
CA HIS A 25 -25.85 -13.16 11.73
C HIS A 25 -24.38 -13.32 11.32
N PHE A 26 -23.89 -14.56 11.26
CA PHE A 26 -22.55 -14.84 10.78
C PHE A 26 -22.43 -14.54 9.29
N PRO A 27 -21.27 -14.02 8.85
CA PRO A 27 -21.05 -13.80 7.45
C PRO A 27 -20.90 -15.14 6.71
N PRO A 28 -21.29 -15.22 5.43
CA PRO A 28 -21.28 -16.45 4.66
C PRO A 28 -19.87 -17.04 4.44
N TYR A 29 -18.83 -16.20 4.58
CA TYR A 29 -17.44 -16.59 4.41
C TYR A 29 -16.77 -17.09 5.71
N LEU A 30 -17.50 -17.18 6.83
CA LEU A 30 -16.97 -17.75 8.07
C LEU A 30 -16.93 -19.29 7.99
N ARG A 31 -15.76 -19.87 8.25
CA ARG A 31 -15.55 -21.33 8.24
C ARG A 31 -15.51 -21.93 9.65
N ALA A 32 -14.84 -21.26 10.59
CA ALA A 32 -14.72 -21.74 11.95
C ALA A 32 -14.49 -20.60 12.95
N ILE A 33 -14.95 -20.83 14.19
CA ILE A 33 -14.62 -20.04 15.37
C ILE A 33 -13.92 -20.98 16.34
N GLU A 34 -12.68 -20.66 16.70
CA GLU A 34 -11.83 -21.51 17.53
C GLU A 34 -11.26 -20.71 18.71
N PRO A 35 -10.86 -21.37 19.81
CA PRO A 35 -10.03 -20.72 20.81
C PRO A 35 -8.71 -20.25 20.20
N ASN A 36 -8.25 -19.06 20.55
CA ASN A 36 -6.95 -18.57 20.06
C ASN A 36 -5.82 -19.49 20.59
N PRO A 37 -4.96 -20.05 19.71
CA PRO A 37 -3.86 -20.93 20.12
C PRO A 37 -2.84 -20.25 21.04
N HIS A 38 -2.78 -18.91 21.07
CA HIS A 38 -1.93 -18.14 21.98
C HIS A 38 -2.59 -17.84 23.35
N GLY A 39 -3.73 -18.47 23.63
CA GLY A 39 -4.36 -18.51 24.96
C GLY A 39 -5.36 -17.39 25.26
N TRP A 40 -5.40 -16.32 24.46
CA TRP A 40 -6.30 -15.18 24.69
C TRP A 40 -7.25 -14.93 23.52
N GLY A 41 -8.56 -15.00 23.78
CA GLY A 41 -9.61 -14.66 22.81
C GLY A 41 -9.99 -15.79 21.85
N LEU A 42 -10.67 -15.41 20.76
CA LEU A 42 -11.12 -16.31 19.71
C LEU A 42 -10.33 -16.05 18.43
N SER A 43 -10.07 -17.12 17.66
CA SER A 43 -9.60 -17.05 16.28
C SER A 43 -10.75 -17.34 15.32
N PHE A 44 -10.71 -16.66 14.17
CA PHE A 44 -11.73 -16.79 13.12
C PHE A 44 -11.09 -17.26 11.82
N ALA A 45 -11.55 -18.40 11.32
CA ALA A 45 -11.18 -18.92 10.01
C ALA A 45 -12.20 -18.45 8.98
N PHE A 46 -11.73 -17.83 7.90
CA PHE A 46 -12.58 -17.34 6.82
C PHE A 46 -12.17 -17.97 5.49
N GLU A 47 -13.07 -17.94 4.52
CA GLU A 47 -12.68 -18.09 3.11
C GLU A 47 -11.69 -16.97 2.72
N PRO A 48 -10.77 -17.21 1.77
CA PRO A 48 -9.91 -16.16 1.26
C PRO A 48 -10.73 -15.03 0.64
N PHE A 49 -10.51 -13.79 1.09
CA PHE A 49 -11.09 -12.61 0.47
C PHE A 49 -10.38 -12.28 -0.85
N THR A 50 -11.15 -11.90 -1.87
CA THR A 50 -10.60 -11.34 -3.11
C THR A 50 -10.35 -9.84 -3.00
N GLY A 51 -10.98 -9.16 -2.04
CA GLY A 51 -10.92 -7.71 -1.89
C GLY A 51 -11.88 -6.97 -2.81
N ARG A 52 -12.72 -7.70 -3.55
CA ARG A 52 -13.78 -7.17 -4.41
C ARG A 52 -15.18 -7.40 -3.83
N GLU A 53 -15.28 -8.19 -2.78
CA GLU A 53 -16.51 -8.31 -1.99
C GLU A 53 -16.81 -6.98 -1.27
N PRO A 54 -18.08 -6.71 -0.90
CA PRO A 54 -18.40 -5.61 -0.01
C PRO A 54 -17.65 -5.71 1.32
N GLU A 55 -17.29 -4.57 1.91
CA GLU A 55 -16.60 -4.52 3.20
C GLU A 55 -17.40 -5.26 4.29
N PRO A 56 -16.77 -6.19 5.02
CA PRO A 56 -17.37 -6.86 6.17
C PRO A 56 -17.94 -5.88 7.21
N CYS A 57 -19.27 -5.82 7.29
CA CYS A 57 -19.99 -5.00 8.26
C CYS A 57 -20.99 -5.86 9.04
N THR A 58 -21.11 -5.60 10.35
CA THR A 58 -22.13 -6.24 11.19
C THR A 58 -23.52 -5.96 10.61
N PRO A 59 -24.33 -6.99 10.32
CA PRO A 59 -25.62 -6.81 9.67
C PRO A 59 -26.58 -6.08 10.60
N ARG A 60 -27.43 -5.20 10.05
CA ARG A 60 -28.41 -4.44 10.85
C ARG A 60 -29.35 -5.34 11.64
N SER A 61 -29.62 -6.55 11.16
CA SER A 61 -30.44 -7.55 11.86
C SER A 61 -29.90 -7.91 13.23
N PHE A 62 -28.58 -7.90 13.44
CA PHE A 62 -27.96 -8.18 14.74
C PHE A 62 -28.41 -7.19 15.82
N TYR A 63 -28.46 -5.90 15.50
CA TYR A 63 -28.87 -4.85 16.45
C TYR A 63 -30.36 -4.86 16.76
N ASN A 64 -31.17 -5.49 15.89
CA ASN A 64 -32.62 -5.57 16.04
C ASN A 64 -33.08 -6.91 16.63
N ASP A 65 -32.17 -7.86 16.89
CA ASP A 65 -32.53 -9.17 17.43
C ASP A 65 -32.90 -9.05 18.93
N PRO A 66 -34.14 -9.35 19.34
CA PRO A 66 -34.56 -9.26 20.73
C PRO A 66 -33.77 -10.16 21.71
N GLN A 67 -33.16 -11.24 21.19
CA GLN A 67 -32.30 -12.15 21.97
C GLN A 67 -30.90 -11.59 22.23
N LEU A 68 -30.52 -10.52 21.51
CA LEU A 68 -29.20 -9.89 21.56
C LEU A 68 -29.26 -8.40 21.96
N SER A 69 -30.39 -7.73 21.77
CA SER A 69 -30.60 -6.32 22.11
C SER A 69 -30.68 -6.09 23.63
N PHE A 70 -30.39 -4.89 24.12
CA PHE A 70 -30.54 -4.58 25.55
C PHE A 70 -32.02 -4.51 25.97
N SER A 71 -32.35 -4.97 27.19
CA SER A 71 -33.63 -4.74 27.86
C SER A 71 -33.41 -4.55 29.36
N GLU A 72 -34.04 -3.53 29.95
CA GLU A 72 -33.92 -3.19 31.38
C GLU A 72 -34.56 -4.24 32.31
N SER A 73 -35.42 -5.11 31.77
CA SER A 73 -36.12 -6.16 32.52
C SER A 73 -35.31 -7.46 32.67
N ASN A 74 -34.09 -7.51 32.15
CA ASN A 74 -33.30 -8.74 32.08
C ASN A 74 -32.57 -9.04 33.39
N SER A 75 -32.35 -10.33 33.67
CA SER A 75 -31.44 -10.74 34.73
C SER A 75 -30.00 -10.33 34.42
N GLU A 76 -29.17 -10.17 35.45
CA GLU A 76 -27.75 -9.87 35.30
C GLU A 76 -27.01 -10.93 34.44
N THR A 77 -27.36 -12.20 34.59
CA THR A 77 -26.81 -13.30 33.78
C THR A 77 -27.14 -13.15 32.30
N GLU A 78 -28.39 -12.82 31.97
CA GLU A 78 -28.82 -12.60 30.58
C GLU A 78 -28.16 -11.36 29.98
N TYR A 79 -28.00 -10.30 30.77
CA TYR A 79 -27.24 -9.12 30.37
C TYR A 79 -25.79 -9.46 30.01
N LEU A 80 -25.09 -10.20 30.89
CA LEU A 80 -23.70 -10.61 30.65
C LEU A 80 -23.55 -11.51 29.42
N LEU A 81 -24.50 -12.40 29.17
CA LEU A 81 -24.49 -13.26 28.00
C LEU A 81 -24.61 -12.46 26.69
N ARG A 82 -25.48 -11.43 26.66
CA ARG A 82 -25.63 -10.52 25.52
C ARG A 82 -24.39 -9.65 25.31
N GLU A 83 -23.79 -9.14 26.39
CA GLU A 83 -22.53 -8.39 26.32
C GLU A 83 -21.41 -9.25 25.71
N LYS A 84 -21.26 -10.50 26.18
CA LYS A 84 -20.31 -11.48 25.62
C LYS A 84 -20.59 -11.76 24.14
N ALA A 85 -21.85 -11.96 23.75
CA ALA A 85 -22.24 -12.16 22.35
C ALA A 85 -21.88 -10.95 21.47
N GLY A 86 -22.09 -9.72 21.98
CA GLY A 86 -21.69 -8.48 21.31
C GLY A 86 -20.19 -8.39 21.08
N VAL A 87 -19.37 -8.75 22.08
CA VAL A 87 -17.91 -8.79 21.95
C VAL A 87 -17.48 -9.81 20.90
N VAL A 88 -18.04 -11.03 20.90
CA VAL A 88 -17.74 -12.05 19.88
C VAL A 88 -18.07 -11.55 18.49
N MET A 89 -19.23 -10.91 18.32
CA MET A 89 -19.67 -10.38 17.02
C MET A 89 -18.78 -9.23 16.53
N SER A 90 -18.42 -8.30 17.42
CA SER A 90 -17.51 -7.20 17.11
C SER A 90 -16.17 -7.73 16.64
N ASN A 91 -15.57 -8.65 17.41
CA ASN A 91 -14.26 -9.24 17.10
C ASN A 91 -14.30 -10.03 15.78
N LEU A 92 -15.40 -10.74 15.50
CA LEU A 92 -15.60 -11.48 14.26
C LEU A 92 -15.55 -10.56 13.03
N TYR A 93 -16.35 -9.49 13.04
CA TYR A 93 -16.42 -8.57 11.91
C TYR A 93 -15.19 -7.66 11.80
N GLU A 94 -14.54 -7.32 12.91
CA GLU A 94 -13.23 -6.66 12.90
C GLU A 94 -12.17 -7.56 12.25
N ALA A 95 -12.06 -8.82 12.67
CA ALA A 95 -11.11 -9.77 12.08
C ALA A 95 -11.38 -10.03 10.59
N ALA A 96 -12.66 -10.11 10.19
CA ALA A 96 -13.03 -10.23 8.78
C ALA A 96 -12.62 -8.98 7.98
N ARG A 97 -12.89 -7.79 8.51
CA ARG A 97 -12.56 -6.51 7.89
C ARG A 97 -11.06 -6.34 7.72
N GLU A 98 -10.26 -6.72 8.72
CA GLU A 98 -8.79 -6.64 8.62
C GLU A 98 -8.23 -7.55 7.52
N LYS A 99 -8.77 -8.78 7.38
CA LYS A 99 -8.37 -9.65 6.25
C LYS A 99 -8.85 -9.10 4.91
N TRP A 100 -10.06 -8.54 4.85
CA TRP A 100 -10.61 -7.92 3.65
C TRP A 100 -9.80 -6.70 3.21
N LYS A 101 -9.43 -5.77 4.11
CA LYS A 101 -8.61 -4.59 3.81
C LYS A 101 -7.29 -4.98 3.13
N LYS A 102 -6.62 -6.00 3.66
CA LYS A 102 -5.36 -6.52 3.09
C LYS A 102 -5.59 -7.09 1.68
N ALA A 103 -6.69 -7.81 1.45
CA ALA A 103 -7.03 -8.34 0.14
C ALA A 103 -7.41 -7.22 -0.85
N ALA A 104 -8.22 -6.24 -0.42
CA ALA A 104 -8.62 -5.08 -1.21
C ALA A 104 -7.41 -4.24 -1.63
N TYR A 105 -6.46 -4.01 -0.72
CA TYR A 105 -5.22 -3.31 -1.02
C TYR A 105 -4.41 -4.03 -2.12
N VAL A 106 -4.23 -5.34 -1.99
CA VAL A 106 -3.54 -6.16 -3.00
C VAL A 106 -4.27 -6.15 -4.34
N ALA A 107 -5.60 -6.23 -4.33
CA ALA A 107 -6.41 -6.21 -5.55
C ALA A 107 -6.30 -4.85 -6.26
N ASP A 108 -6.40 -3.74 -5.52
CA ASP A 108 -6.22 -2.40 -6.07
C ASP A 108 -4.83 -2.20 -6.66
N LEU A 109 -3.77 -2.69 -6.00
CA LEU A 109 -2.42 -2.64 -6.55
C LEU A 109 -2.29 -3.43 -7.86
N ARG A 110 -2.87 -4.62 -7.95
CA ARG A 110 -2.88 -5.40 -9.21
C ARG A 110 -3.49 -4.62 -10.37
N ASP A 111 -4.55 -3.86 -10.09
CA ASP A 111 -5.25 -3.10 -11.12
C ASP A 111 -4.48 -1.85 -11.55
N VAL A 112 -3.73 -1.21 -10.65
CA VAL A 112 -3.01 0.03 -10.97
C VAL A 112 -1.58 -0.18 -11.48
N VAL A 113 -0.86 -1.23 -11.07
CA VAL A 113 0.58 -1.38 -11.40
C VAL A 113 0.83 -1.51 -12.90
N LYS A 114 0.01 -2.29 -13.62
CA LYS A 114 0.00 -2.39 -15.10
C LYS A 114 1.41 -2.47 -15.73
N ASP A 115 1.82 -1.42 -16.44
CA ASP A 115 3.06 -1.30 -17.19
C ASP A 115 4.22 -0.68 -16.39
N ALA A 116 4.06 -0.46 -15.08
CA ALA A 116 5.11 0.05 -14.20
C ALA A 116 6.44 -0.72 -14.32
N PRO A 117 6.48 -2.07 -14.37
CA PRO A 117 7.75 -2.78 -14.51
C PRO A 117 8.50 -2.39 -15.78
N HIS A 118 7.79 -2.26 -16.90
CA HIS A 118 8.38 -1.87 -18.17
C HIS A 118 8.88 -0.43 -18.15
N ARG A 119 8.06 0.50 -17.65
CA ARG A 119 8.42 1.92 -17.51
C ARG A 119 9.63 2.10 -16.57
N TRP A 120 9.69 1.34 -15.48
CA TRP A 120 10.83 1.34 -14.58
C TRP A 120 12.12 0.89 -15.28
N THR A 121 12.07 -0.22 -16.02
CA THR A 121 13.23 -0.68 -16.81
C THR A 121 13.70 0.37 -17.82
N ARG A 122 12.77 1.01 -18.52
CA ARG A 122 13.08 2.09 -19.48
C ARG A 122 13.78 3.26 -18.79
N TYR A 123 13.26 3.72 -17.65
CA TYR A 123 13.89 4.76 -16.85
C TYR A 123 15.30 4.38 -16.39
N VAL A 124 15.49 3.15 -15.88
CA VAL A 124 16.81 2.68 -15.42
C VAL A 124 17.83 2.70 -16.56
N LEU A 125 17.44 2.24 -17.76
CA LEU A 125 18.31 2.29 -18.95
C LEU A 125 18.63 3.73 -19.37
N ALA A 126 17.63 4.60 -19.45
CA ALA A 126 17.83 6.01 -19.80
C ALA A 126 18.73 6.74 -18.78
N SER A 127 18.58 6.41 -17.49
CA SER A 127 19.43 6.95 -16.42
C SER A 127 20.88 6.48 -16.55
N GLN A 128 21.12 5.24 -17.00
CA GLN A 128 22.47 4.73 -17.27
C GLN A 128 23.08 5.42 -18.49
N GLU A 129 22.33 5.57 -19.57
CA GLU A 129 22.76 6.27 -20.79
C GLU A 129 23.12 7.74 -20.49
N LEU A 130 22.36 8.42 -19.64
CA LEU A 130 22.70 9.79 -19.20
C LEU A 130 24.03 9.84 -18.45
N GLU A 131 24.24 8.93 -17.49
CA GLU A 131 25.49 8.85 -16.73
C GLU A 131 26.69 8.55 -17.64
N GLU A 132 26.53 7.64 -18.60
CA GLU A 132 27.56 7.32 -19.59
C GLU A 132 27.87 8.50 -20.50
N ALA A 133 26.85 9.18 -21.04
CA ALA A 133 27.02 10.36 -21.89
C ALA A 133 27.74 11.49 -21.14
N TYR A 134 27.40 11.71 -19.87
CA TYR A 134 28.05 12.73 -19.05
C TYR A 134 29.48 12.34 -18.65
N ALA A 135 29.73 11.06 -18.36
CA ALA A 135 31.07 10.55 -18.09
C ALA A 135 31.97 10.65 -19.33
N TYR A 136 31.43 10.41 -20.53
CA TYR A 136 32.15 10.48 -21.80
C TYR A 136 32.79 11.85 -22.02
N LEU A 137 32.16 12.94 -21.57
CA LEU A 137 32.71 14.31 -21.67
C LEU A 137 34.08 14.50 -21.00
N ARG A 138 34.49 13.57 -20.13
CA ARG A 138 35.80 13.61 -19.44
C ARG A 138 36.89 12.83 -20.17
N THR A 139 36.58 12.20 -21.30
CA THR A 139 37.54 11.43 -22.10
C THR A 139 38.32 12.33 -23.07
N SER A 140 39.48 11.86 -23.54
CA SER A 140 40.24 12.54 -24.60
C SER A 140 39.45 12.61 -25.91
N ASP A 141 38.66 11.59 -26.20
CA ASP A 141 37.95 11.44 -27.47
C ASP A 141 36.83 12.49 -27.57
N ALA A 142 36.11 12.74 -26.47
CA ALA A 142 35.11 13.79 -26.40
C ALA A 142 35.64 15.19 -26.74
N ALA A 143 36.91 15.50 -26.47
CA ALA A 143 37.51 16.78 -26.83
C ALA A 143 37.61 16.97 -28.35
N THR A 144 37.75 15.87 -29.11
CA THR A 144 37.85 15.90 -30.58
C THR A 144 36.49 16.03 -31.28
N GLU A 145 35.41 15.63 -30.60
CA GLU A 145 34.04 15.64 -31.12
C GLU A 145 33.07 16.37 -30.18
N TRP A 146 33.54 17.43 -29.53
CA TRP A 146 32.82 18.12 -28.46
C TRP A 146 31.35 18.49 -28.80
N PRO A 147 31.03 19.07 -29.98
CA PRO A 147 29.64 19.36 -30.32
C PRO A 147 28.75 18.12 -30.38
N ALA A 148 29.26 17.01 -30.92
CA ALA A 148 28.52 15.75 -31.00
C ALA A 148 28.38 15.09 -29.61
N ALA A 149 29.41 15.18 -28.76
CA ALA A 149 29.36 14.68 -27.39
C ALA A 149 28.32 15.45 -26.54
N ILE A 150 28.26 16.78 -26.68
CA ILE A 150 27.23 17.60 -26.03
C ILE A 150 25.83 17.30 -26.57
N SER A 151 25.67 17.14 -27.90
CA SER A 151 24.38 16.75 -28.48
C SER A 151 23.87 15.43 -27.89
N ARG A 152 24.72 14.40 -27.79
CA ARG A 152 24.35 13.11 -27.17
C ARG A 152 23.98 13.25 -25.70
N LEU A 153 24.64 14.13 -24.95
CA LEU A 153 24.26 14.41 -23.57
C LEU A 153 22.85 15.00 -23.50
N VAL A 154 22.54 16.01 -24.33
CA VAL A 154 21.21 16.63 -24.37
C VAL A 154 20.13 15.60 -24.74
N ASP A 155 20.39 14.77 -25.76
CA ASP A 155 19.48 13.69 -26.15
C ASP A 155 19.21 12.71 -24.98
N ALA A 156 20.25 12.36 -24.22
CA ALA A 156 20.13 11.49 -23.04
C ALA A 156 19.39 12.18 -21.88
N GLN A 157 19.57 13.49 -21.68
CA GLN A 157 18.84 14.29 -20.69
C GLN A 157 17.34 14.34 -21.00
N ASP A 158 16.98 14.58 -22.27
CA ASP A 158 15.59 14.58 -22.73
C ASP A 158 14.96 13.18 -22.59
N CYS A 159 15.71 12.13 -22.94
CA CYS A 159 15.29 10.74 -22.81
C CYS A 159 15.00 10.37 -21.35
N VAL A 160 15.92 10.62 -20.42
CA VAL A 160 15.71 10.27 -19.01
C VAL A 160 14.54 11.05 -18.41
N ARG A 161 14.36 12.32 -18.79
CA ARG A 161 13.24 13.15 -18.32
C ARG A 161 11.91 12.59 -18.82
N ALA A 162 11.83 12.18 -20.08
CA ALA A 162 10.62 11.58 -20.66
C ALA A 162 10.27 10.25 -19.98
N GLU A 163 11.25 9.36 -19.78
CA GLU A 163 11.02 8.06 -19.13
C GLU A 163 10.71 8.20 -17.63
N ALA A 164 11.32 9.19 -16.94
CA ALA A 164 10.98 9.55 -15.58
C ALA A 164 9.52 10.02 -15.46
N SER A 165 9.08 10.91 -16.36
CA SER A 165 7.70 11.39 -16.42
C SER A 165 6.73 10.24 -16.69
N ALA A 166 7.06 9.33 -17.61
CA ALA A 166 6.23 8.18 -17.90
C ALA A 166 6.11 7.26 -16.67
N PHE A 167 7.18 7.00 -15.93
CA PHE A 167 7.09 6.21 -14.71
C PHE A 167 6.29 6.94 -13.62
N ASP A 168 6.47 8.26 -13.46
CA ASP A 168 5.77 9.08 -12.47
C ASP A 168 4.25 9.04 -12.61
N GLU A 169 3.71 8.97 -13.83
CA GLU A 169 2.26 8.77 -14.05
C GLU A 169 1.74 7.53 -13.33
N ARG A 170 2.50 6.42 -13.41
CA ARG A 170 2.11 5.15 -12.82
C ARG A 170 2.45 5.09 -11.33
N ALA A 171 3.55 5.73 -10.93
CA ALA A 171 3.93 5.89 -9.53
C ALA A 171 2.88 6.69 -8.74
N ALA A 172 2.26 7.70 -9.36
CA ALA A 172 1.17 8.47 -8.75
C ALA A 172 -0.06 7.58 -8.47
N ASP A 173 -0.47 6.74 -9.43
CA ASP A 173 -1.57 5.78 -9.22
C ASP A 173 -1.27 4.79 -8.08
N ILE A 174 -0.04 4.28 -8.02
CA ILE A 174 0.40 3.36 -6.97
C ILE A 174 0.42 4.06 -5.60
N ALA A 175 0.91 5.29 -5.54
CA ALA A 175 0.98 6.09 -4.33
C ALA A 175 -0.44 6.42 -3.79
N ASP A 176 -1.40 6.74 -4.67
CA ASP A 176 -2.80 6.94 -4.27
C ASP A 176 -3.41 5.67 -3.64
N VAL A 177 -3.13 4.50 -4.21
CA VAL A 177 -3.56 3.21 -3.62
C VAL A 177 -2.91 2.98 -2.26
N HIS A 178 -1.62 3.28 -2.09
CA HIS A 178 -0.96 3.20 -0.79
C HIS A 178 -1.64 4.10 0.25
N TYR A 179 -1.95 5.34 -0.11
CA TYR A 179 -2.62 6.28 0.77
C TYR A 179 -4.03 5.79 1.16
N ARG A 180 -4.82 5.33 0.19
CA ARG A 180 -6.19 4.82 0.41
C ARG A 180 -6.23 3.63 1.38
N HIS A 181 -5.14 2.87 1.42
CA HIS A 181 -4.99 1.67 2.25
C HIS A 181 -3.97 1.84 3.39
N LEU A 182 -3.70 3.07 3.85
CA LEU A 182 -2.72 3.38 4.91
C LEU A 182 -2.93 2.55 6.21
N TYR A 183 -4.18 2.14 6.47
CA TYR A 183 -4.56 1.37 7.65
C TYR A 183 -4.81 -0.12 7.36
N ALA A 184 -4.48 -0.60 6.16
CA ALA A 184 -4.30 -2.03 5.93
C ALA A 184 -2.94 -2.39 6.51
N GLU A 185 -2.87 -3.30 7.49
CA GLU A 185 -1.60 -3.67 8.16
C GLU A 185 -0.66 -4.48 7.24
N LEU A 186 -0.25 -3.87 6.13
CA LEU A 186 0.74 -4.32 5.16
C LEU A 186 1.63 -3.14 4.85
N THR A 187 2.94 -3.37 4.86
CA THR A 187 3.86 -2.41 4.28
C THR A 187 3.65 -2.32 2.77
N HIS A 188 4.03 -1.20 2.15
CA HIS A 188 3.92 -0.99 0.71
C HIS A 188 4.59 -2.12 -0.09
N ILE A 189 5.77 -2.55 0.35
CA ILE A 189 6.56 -3.62 -0.29
C ILE A 189 5.85 -4.97 -0.16
N GLU A 190 5.30 -5.31 1.01
CA GLU A 190 4.55 -6.55 1.19
C GLU A 190 3.29 -6.59 0.32
N ALA A 191 2.57 -5.47 0.22
CA ALA A 191 1.38 -5.36 -0.60
C ALA A 191 1.70 -5.53 -2.10
N LEU A 192 2.75 -4.86 -2.61
CA LEU A 192 3.21 -5.01 -3.99
C LEU A 192 3.74 -6.42 -4.28
N THR A 193 4.47 -7.02 -3.33
CA THR A 193 4.93 -8.41 -3.44
C THR A 193 3.75 -9.37 -3.56
N ARG A 194 2.72 -9.23 -2.73
CA ARG A 194 1.48 -10.04 -2.81
C ARG A 194 0.66 -9.74 -4.06
N ALA A 195 0.78 -8.53 -4.62
CA ALA A 195 0.19 -8.18 -5.89
C ALA A 195 0.90 -8.86 -7.07
N GLY A 196 2.12 -9.36 -6.89
CA GLY A 196 2.89 -10.08 -7.92
C GLY A 196 4.13 -9.34 -8.40
N TYR A 197 4.55 -8.28 -7.70
CA TYR A 197 5.65 -7.39 -8.10
C TYR A 197 6.74 -7.33 -7.01
N PRO A 198 7.46 -8.42 -6.73
CA PRO A 198 8.54 -8.43 -5.73
C PRO A 198 9.71 -7.48 -6.07
N GLU A 199 9.91 -7.15 -7.35
CA GLU A 199 10.88 -6.18 -7.83
C GLU A 199 10.54 -4.74 -7.47
N ALA A 200 9.30 -4.46 -7.04
CA ALA A 200 8.85 -3.11 -6.74
C ALA A 200 9.53 -2.48 -5.51
N LYS A 201 10.28 -3.25 -4.73
CA LYS A 201 11.18 -2.73 -3.68
C LYS A 201 12.21 -1.73 -4.20
N ASP A 202 12.56 -1.83 -5.48
CA ASP A 202 13.56 -0.99 -6.13
C ASP A 202 12.91 0.23 -6.80
N TRP A 203 11.57 0.26 -6.92
CA TRP A 203 10.84 1.33 -7.58
C TRP A 203 10.81 2.59 -6.73
N HIS A 204 11.02 3.73 -7.39
CA HIS A 204 10.86 5.04 -6.77
C HIS A 204 9.41 5.51 -6.84
N VAL A 205 8.56 4.95 -5.98
CA VAL A 205 7.19 5.43 -5.80
C VAL A 205 7.25 6.65 -4.87
N GLY A 206 7.01 7.85 -5.42
CA GLY A 206 6.95 9.10 -4.65
C GLY A 206 5.83 9.10 -3.59
N ASP A 207 5.59 10.25 -2.96
CA ASP A 207 4.51 10.40 -1.98
C ASP A 207 3.23 10.90 -2.65
N GLY A 208 2.10 10.23 -2.37
CA GLY A 208 0.77 10.54 -2.89
C GLY A 208 -0.16 10.92 -1.75
N PHE A 209 -0.08 12.16 -1.28
CA PHE A 209 -0.92 12.63 -0.16
C PHE A 209 -2.01 13.56 -0.66
N GLY A 210 -3.28 13.21 -0.40
CA GLY A 210 -4.42 14.10 -0.63
C GLY A 210 -4.59 14.56 -2.09
N GLY A 211 -4.19 13.73 -3.06
CA GLY A 211 -4.25 14.06 -4.50
C GLY A 211 -3.01 14.80 -5.04
N HIS A 212 -1.97 14.98 -4.23
CA HIS A 212 -0.70 15.56 -4.67
C HIS A 212 0.41 14.51 -4.70
N PHE A 213 1.01 14.31 -5.87
CA PHE A 213 2.19 13.47 -6.05
C PHE A 213 3.46 14.32 -5.95
N THR A 214 4.37 13.95 -5.03
CA THR A 214 5.62 14.68 -4.79
C THR A 214 6.82 13.76 -4.72
N GLY A 215 8.01 14.33 -4.99
CA GLY A 215 9.26 13.58 -4.95
C GLY A 215 9.39 12.56 -6.06
N GLY A 216 8.71 12.72 -7.20
CA GLY A 216 8.82 11.82 -8.36
C GLY A 216 10.21 11.81 -9.02
N LEU A 217 10.41 10.88 -9.94
CA LEU A 217 11.64 10.75 -10.72
C LEU A 217 11.91 11.97 -11.60
N THR A 218 10.88 12.64 -12.12
CA THR A 218 11.04 13.84 -12.94
C THR A 218 11.76 14.93 -12.17
N GLN A 219 11.41 15.13 -10.89
CA GLN A 219 12.07 16.10 -10.03
C GLN A 219 13.54 15.72 -9.77
N LYS A 220 13.84 14.43 -9.63
CA LYS A 220 15.22 13.94 -9.48
C LYS A 220 16.03 14.15 -10.75
N ALA A 221 15.47 13.81 -11.91
CA ALA A 221 16.10 14.01 -13.21
C ALA A 221 16.37 15.50 -13.48
N ASP A 222 15.38 16.37 -13.24
CA ASP A 222 15.54 17.82 -13.38
C ASP A 222 16.66 18.38 -12.49
N HIS A 223 16.79 17.86 -11.26
CA HIS A 223 17.87 18.25 -10.37
C HIS A 223 19.25 17.84 -10.91
N GLN A 224 19.39 16.58 -11.33
CA GLN A 224 20.64 16.04 -11.89
C GLN A 224 21.05 16.78 -13.18
N ILE A 225 20.11 17.01 -14.10
CA ILE A 225 20.35 17.77 -15.34
C ILE A 225 20.86 19.16 -15.02
N LYS A 226 20.20 19.87 -14.09
CA LYS A 226 20.62 21.21 -13.67
C LYS A 226 22.03 21.25 -13.09
N GLU A 227 22.42 20.23 -12.32
CA GLU A 227 23.78 20.11 -11.79
C GLU A 227 24.82 19.89 -12.90
N GLN A 228 24.51 19.03 -13.88
CA GLN A 228 25.37 18.79 -15.05
C GLN A 228 25.54 20.06 -15.89
N GLU A 229 24.44 20.77 -16.19
CA GLU A 229 24.47 22.04 -16.93
C GLU A 229 25.28 23.11 -16.20
N ALA A 230 25.11 23.22 -14.87
CA ALA A 230 25.89 24.16 -14.06
C ALA A 230 27.39 23.82 -14.08
N HIS A 231 27.74 22.53 -14.05
CA HIS A 231 29.12 22.09 -14.18
C HIS A 231 29.70 22.45 -15.55
N LEU A 232 28.98 22.16 -16.64
CA LEU A 232 29.43 22.46 -18.00
C LEU A 232 29.57 23.96 -18.25
N SER A 233 28.61 24.76 -17.76
CA SER A 233 28.70 26.22 -17.79
C SER A 233 29.95 26.74 -17.08
N ARG A 234 30.26 26.19 -15.89
CA ARG A 234 31.49 26.52 -15.15
C ARG A 234 32.74 26.14 -15.93
N VAL A 235 32.79 24.96 -16.54
CA VAL A 235 33.93 24.49 -17.36
C VAL A 235 34.12 25.41 -18.56
N SER A 236 33.05 25.70 -19.30
CA SER A 236 33.08 26.57 -20.49
C SER A 236 33.61 27.97 -20.16
N ARG A 237 33.14 28.55 -19.04
CA ARG A 237 33.62 29.84 -18.54
C ARG A 237 35.12 29.82 -18.20
N LEU A 238 35.59 28.76 -17.52
CA LEU A 238 36.99 28.64 -17.13
C LEU A 238 37.91 28.33 -18.33
N ALA A 239 37.39 27.68 -19.37
CA ALA A 239 38.10 27.40 -20.61
C ALA A 239 38.14 28.59 -21.58
N GLY A 240 37.44 29.69 -21.28
CA GLY A 240 37.37 30.87 -22.15
C GLY A 240 36.53 30.65 -23.42
N LEU A 241 35.63 29.67 -23.42
CA LEU A 241 34.75 29.34 -24.56
C LEU A 241 33.49 30.22 -24.61
N THR A 242 33.18 30.93 -23.53
CA THR A 242 32.13 31.95 -23.49
C THR A 242 32.75 33.34 -23.68
N ALA A 243 32.52 33.95 -24.85
CA ALA A 243 32.71 35.39 -25.09
C ALA A 243 31.48 36.18 -24.64
#